data_AF-A0A0H3CB57-F1
#
_entry.id   AF-A0A0H3CB57-F1
#
_cell.length_a   1.000
_cell.length_b   1.000
_cell.length_c   1.000
_cell.angle_alpha   90.00
_cell.angle_beta   90.00
_cell.angle_gamma   90.00
#
_symmetry.space_group_name_H-M   'P 1'
#
loop_
_entity.id
_entity.type
_entity.pdbx_description
1 polymer ?
#
loop_
_entity_poly.entity_id
_entity_poly.type
_entity_poly.pdbx_seq_one_letter_code
_entity_poly.pdbx_strand_id
1 'polypeptide(L)'
;MAQVVWTQRAMADVYAIVGHISEQSRPLAAQRLAKRLFDTGASLATYPERGRVSTQGRREIVAISPYVLRYRIVGDRVVIGSVRHGARRPI
;
A
#
# COMPACT_ATOMS: atom_id res chain seq x y z
N MET A 1 4.44 0.16 19.37
CA MET A 1 4.21 -0.44 18.03
C MET A 1 2.77 -0.18 17.66
N ALA A 2 2.50 0.22 16.42
CA ALA A 2 1.14 0.48 15.95
C ALA A 2 0.51 -0.79 15.36
N GLN A 3 -0.81 -0.94 15.50
CA GLN A 3 -1.57 -1.98 14.83
C GLN A 3 -1.81 -1.58 13.36
N VAL A 4 -1.33 -2.39 12.41
CA VAL A 4 -1.55 -2.14 10.98
C VAL A 4 -2.86 -2.79 10.56
N VAL A 5 -3.76 -2.00 9.98
CA VAL A 5 -5.09 -2.42 9.52
C VAL A 5 -5.22 -2.11 8.03
N TRP A 6 -5.53 -3.14 7.23
CA TRP A 6 -5.86 -2.98 5.82
C TRP A 6 -7.38 -2.87 5.68
N THR A 7 -7.84 -1.82 4.99
CA THR A 7 -9.26 -1.70 4.64
C THR A 7 -9.63 -2.69 3.53
N GLN A 8 -10.92 -3.04 3.41
CA GLN A 8 -11.41 -3.87 2.30
C GLN A 8 -11.06 -3.27 0.94
N ARG A 9 -11.14 -1.94 0.80
CA ARG A 9 -10.72 -1.22 -0.41
C ARG A 9 -9.24 -1.45 -0.72
N ALA A 10 -8.36 -1.29 0.27
CA ALA A 10 -6.92 -1.52 0.07
C ALA A 10 -6.63 -2.96 -0.35
N MET A 11 -7.33 -3.94 0.22
CA MET A 11 -7.21 -5.33 -0.21
C MET A 11 -7.70 -5.55 -1.64
N ALA A 12 -8.82 -4.95 -2.02
CA ALA A 12 -9.33 -4.99 -3.40
C ALA A 12 -8.33 -4.37 -4.40
N ASP A 13 -7.69 -3.26 -4.04
CA ASP A 13 -6.63 -2.65 -4.85
C ASP A 13 -5.46 -3.62 -5.07
N VAL A 14 -5.00 -4.31 -4.00
CA VAL A 14 -3.93 -5.31 -4.10
C VAL A 14 -4.33 -6.46 -5.04
N TYR A 15 -5.53 -7.01 -4.88
CA TYR A 15 -6.02 -8.08 -5.75
C TYR A 15 -6.10 -7.65 -7.22
N ALA A 16 -6.63 -6.46 -7.50
CA ALA A 16 -6.72 -5.95 -8.87
C ALA A 16 -5.34 -5.76 -9.50
N ILE A 17 -4.38 -5.19 -8.76
CA ILE A 17 -3.00 -4.97 -9.23
C ILE A 17 -2.29 -6.31 -9.50
N VAL A 18 -2.37 -7.24 -8.56
CA VAL A 18 -1.71 -8.55 -8.65
C VAL A 18 -2.32 -9.38 -9.77
N GLY A 19 -3.65 -9.40 -9.89
CA GLY A 19 -4.38 -10.07 -10.97
C GLY A 19 -3.94 -9.56 -12.34
N HIS A 20 -3.96 -8.23 -12.53
CA HIS A 20 -3.54 -7.60 -13.78
C HIS A 20 -2.11 -7.96 -14.21
N ILE A 21 -1.15 -8.03 -13.26
CA ILE A 21 0.23 -8.41 -13.59
C ILE A 21 0.36 -9.91 -13.83
N SER A 22 -0.41 -10.74 -13.11
CA SER A 22 -0.42 -12.19 -13.30
C SER A 22 -0.87 -12.56 -14.71
N GLU A 23 -1.92 -11.89 -15.22
CA GLU A 23 -2.47 -12.07 -16.57
C GLU A 23 -1.47 -11.74 -17.69
N GLN A 24 -0.45 -10.91 -17.42
CA GLN A 24 0.61 -10.57 -18.36
C GLN A 24 1.73 -11.62 -18.44
N SER A 25 1.47 -12.88 -18.08
CA SER A 25 2.45 -13.97 -18.05
C SER A 25 3.65 -13.72 -17.12
N ARG A 26 3.48 -12.91 -16.07
CA ARG A 26 4.54 -12.56 -15.11
C ARG A 26 4.17 -12.93 -13.66
N PRO A 27 3.84 -14.20 -13.36
CA PRO A 27 3.33 -14.62 -12.04
C PRO A 27 4.34 -14.38 -10.90
N LEU A 28 5.63 -14.59 -11.17
CA LEU A 28 6.68 -14.30 -10.18
C LEU A 28 6.81 -12.81 -9.87
N ALA A 29 6.55 -11.94 -10.86
CA ALA A 29 6.55 -10.49 -10.63
C ALA A 29 5.34 -10.07 -9.78
N ALA A 30 4.17 -10.66 -10.04
CA ALA A 30 2.96 -10.42 -9.26
C ALA A 30 3.15 -10.83 -7.78
N GLN A 31 3.75 -12.00 -7.53
CA GLN A 31 4.06 -12.46 -6.17
C GLN A 31 5.07 -11.55 -5.45
N ARG A 32 6.16 -11.16 -6.13
CA ARG A 32 7.14 -10.23 -5.56
C ARG A 32 6.54 -8.88 -5.23
N LEU A 33 5.66 -8.38 -6.09
CA LEU A 33 4.93 -7.13 -5.84
C LEU A 33 4.02 -7.25 -4.62
N ALA A 34 3.21 -8.30 -4.54
CA ALA A 34 2.33 -8.55 -3.39
C ALA A 34 3.13 -8.59 -2.08
N LYS A 35 4.22 -9.38 -2.06
CA LYS A 35 5.11 -9.47 -0.90
C LYS A 35 5.63 -8.08 -0.50
N ARG A 36 6.10 -7.28 -1.47
CA ARG A 36 6.66 -5.96 -1.19
C ARG A 36 5.62 -4.97 -0.64
N LEU A 37 4.37 -5.06 -1.09
CA LEU A 37 3.25 -4.27 -0.55
C LEU A 37 2.99 -4.63 0.92
N PHE A 38 2.90 -5.92 1.23
CA PHE A 38 2.66 -6.38 2.60
C PHE A 38 3.84 -6.12 3.53
N ASP A 39 5.08 -6.37 3.12
CA ASP A 39 6.29 -6.07 3.90
C ASP A 39 6.34 -4.56 4.24
N THR A 40 6.03 -3.70 3.27
CA THR A 40 6.00 -2.24 3.48
C THR A 40 4.92 -1.85 4.47
N GLY A 41 3.72 -2.44 4.37
CA GLY A 41 2.63 -2.22 5.29
C GLY A 41 2.96 -2.68 6.71
N ALA A 42 3.51 -3.88 6.86
CA ALA A 42 3.91 -4.46 8.14
C ALA A 42 4.94 -3.59 8.87
N SER A 43 5.90 -3.03 8.14
CA SER A 43 6.93 -2.18 8.74
C SER A 43 6.39 -0.85 9.31
N LEU A 44 5.15 -0.45 8.96
CA LEU A 44 4.51 0.72 9.55
C LEU A 44 4.10 0.51 11.00
N ALA A 45 4.07 -0.74 11.50
CA ALA A 45 3.89 -1.04 12.91
C ALA A 45 5.03 -0.44 13.77
N THR A 46 6.25 -0.45 13.24
CA THR A 46 7.45 0.06 13.93
C THR A 46 7.67 1.54 13.61
N TYR A 47 7.44 1.94 12.36
CA TYR A 47 7.75 3.28 11.87
C TYR A 47 6.55 3.92 11.16
N PRO A 48 5.46 4.21 11.89
CA PRO A 48 4.22 4.71 11.30
C PRO A 48 4.39 6.10 10.65
N GLU A 49 5.31 6.92 11.14
CA GLU A 49 5.51 8.29 10.66
C GLU A 49 6.39 8.40 9.40
N ARG A 50 7.02 7.29 8.94
CA ARG A 50 8.05 7.33 7.87
C ARG A 50 7.51 7.67 6.48
N GLY A 51 6.19 7.62 6.29
CA GLY A 51 5.57 8.02 5.02
C GLY A 51 5.51 9.53 4.89
N ARG A 52 5.64 10.01 3.66
CA ARG A 52 5.50 11.43 3.32
C ARG A 52 4.10 11.90 3.68
N VAL A 53 4.01 13.01 4.42
CA VAL A 53 2.72 13.68 4.67
C VAL A 53 2.14 14.17 3.35
N SER A 54 0.86 13.87 3.12
CA SER A 54 0.06 14.32 1.99
C SER A 54 -1.10 15.17 2.52
N THR A 55 -2.08 15.45 1.67
CA THR A 55 -3.24 16.26 2.04
C THR A 55 -4.10 15.59 3.11
N GLN A 56 -4.75 16.40 3.94
CA GLN A 56 -5.78 15.98 4.91
C GLN A 56 -5.32 14.89 5.90
N GLY A 57 -4.09 15.00 6.43
CA GLY A 57 -3.57 14.06 7.44
C GLY A 57 -3.34 12.63 6.91
N ARG A 58 -3.34 12.44 5.59
CA ARG A 58 -2.94 11.19 4.95
C ARG A 58 -1.43 11.15 4.77
N ARG A 59 -0.87 9.94 4.83
CA ARG A 59 0.53 9.64 4.56
C ARG A 59 0.64 8.71 3.38
N GLU A 60 1.76 8.83 2.69
CA GLU A 60 2.04 8.10 1.46
C GLU A 60 3.42 7.45 1.56
N ILE A 61 3.50 6.19 1.17
CA ILE A 61 4.77 5.48 1.13
C ILE A 61 4.88 4.61 -0.10
N VAL A 62 6.01 4.75 -0.79
CA VAL A 62 6.34 3.93 -1.95
C VAL A 62 6.74 2.55 -1.45
N ALA A 63 5.97 1.52 -1.76
CA ALA A 63 6.34 0.14 -1.45
C ALA A 63 7.39 -0.36 -2.45
N ILE A 64 7.10 -0.14 -3.73
CA ILE A 64 7.93 -0.44 -4.88
C ILE A 64 7.43 0.43 -6.02
N SER A 65 8.30 1.17 -6.71
CA SER A 65 7.86 2.00 -7.84
C SER A 65 7.16 1.13 -8.89
N PRO A 66 5.99 1.54 -9.40
CA PRO A 66 5.28 2.79 -9.14
C PRO A 66 4.20 2.72 -8.05
N TYR A 67 4.09 1.66 -7.27
CA TYR A 67 3.02 1.44 -6.28
C TYR A 67 3.23 2.12 -4.93
N VAL A 68 2.19 2.84 -4.49
CA VAL A 68 2.18 3.66 -3.28
C VAL A 68 1.04 3.25 -2.36
N LEU A 69 1.34 2.97 -1.09
CA LEU A 69 0.35 2.79 -0.04
C LEU A 69 -0.08 4.17 0.47
N ARG A 70 -1.40 4.43 0.53
CA ARG A 70 -1.95 5.59 1.24
C ARG A 70 -2.54 5.12 2.55
N TYR A 71 -2.13 5.77 3.62
CA TYR A 71 -2.57 5.41 4.96
C TYR A 71 -2.76 6.66 5.82
N ARG A 72 -3.23 6.44 7.03
CA ARG A 72 -3.37 7.47 8.06
C ARG A 72 -3.15 6.83 9.42
N ILE A 73 -2.66 7.62 10.36
CA ILE A 73 -2.40 7.20 11.73
C ILE A 73 -3.59 7.65 12.57
N VAL A 74 -4.21 6.73 13.29
CA VAL A 74 -5.41 6.96 14.11
C VAL A 74 -5.18 6.32 15.47
N GLY A 75 -4.81 7.12 16.46
CA GLY A 75 -4.38 6.62 17.75
C GLY A 75 -3.16 5.70 17.59
N ASP A 76 -3.30 4.46 18.03
CA ASP A 76 -2.30 3.40 17.93
C ASP A 76 -2.39 2.58 16.63
N ARG A 77 -3.23 2.99 15.67
CA ARG A 77 -3.47 2.24 14.42
C ARG A 77 -2.90 2.95 13.20
N VAL A 78 -2.33 2.15 12.30
CA VAL A 78 -2.02 2.55 10.92
C VAL A 78 -3.09 1.96 10.01
N VAL A 79 -3.95 2.80 9.46
CA VAL A 79 -5.03 2.36 8.58
C VAL A 79 -4.64 2.58 7.12
N ILE A 80 -4.35 1.49 6.41
CA ILE A 80 -4.05 1.50 4.98
C ILE A 80 -5.37 1.53 4.20
N GLY A 81 -5.63 2.68 3.55
CA GLY A 81 -6.90 2.97 2.90
C GLY A 81 -6.95 2.61 1.41
N SER A 82 -5.80 2.61 0.73
CA SER A 82 -5.73 2.26 -0.70
C SER A 82 -4.31 1.97 -1.15
N VAL A 83 -4.17 1.19 -2.21
CA VAL A 83 -2.93 1.00 -2.97
C VAL A 83 -3.11 1.59 -4.36
N ARG A 84 -2.21 2.47 -4.79
CA ARG A 84 -2.32 3.13 -6.10
C ARG A 84 -1.04 3.05 -6.91
N HIS A 85 -1.19 3.12 -8.22
CA HIS A 85 -0.11 3.34 -9.15
C HIS A 85 0.22 4.85 -9.16
N GLY A 86 1.39 5.23 -8.66
CA GLY A 86 1.85 6.61 -8.48
C GLY A 86 1.92 7.44 -9.77
N ALA A 87 2.06 6.79 -10.93
CA ALA A 87 2.01 7.46 -12.23
C ALA A 87 0.61 7.54 -12.86
N ARG A 88 -0.41 6.87 -12.30
CA ARG A 88 -1.80 7.03 -12.77
C ARG A 88 -2.43 8.19 -12.01
N ARG A 89 -2.98 9.18 -12.74
CA ARG A 89 -3.75 10.27 -12.10
C ARG A 89 -4.95 9.67 -11.37
N PRO A 90 -5.37 10.26 -10.23
CA PRO A 90 -6.67 9.90 -9.67
C PRO A 90 -7.74 10.17 -10.73
N ILE A 91 -8.60 9.18 -10.95
CA ILE A 91 -9.94 9.41 -11.51
C ILE A 91 -10.70 10.36 -10.60
#